data_AF-A0A0D6L5R2-F1
#
_entry.id   AF-A0A0D6L5R2-F1
#
_cell.length_a   1.000
_cell.length_b   1.000
_cell.length_c   1.000
_cell.angle_alpha   90.00
_cell.angle_beta   90.00
_cell.angle_gamma   90.00
#
_symmetry.space_group_name_H-M   'P 1'
#
loop_
_entity.id
_entity.type
_entity.pdbx_description
1 polymer ?
#
loop_
_entity_poly.entity_id
_entity_poly.type
_entity_poly.pdbx_seq_one_letter_code
_entity_poly.pdbx_strand_id
1 'polypeptide(L)'
;MASIFPECDQLKQNYDKCFTEFFQKFIAPNYRHKYAVNPCDRLHQAYRECVEQELDQMRNQFADVKVPLELLDVLDQGKNPQLYTKEVLERTLQKNKEVNGKVETYKKFHAALLKELGEEMPEDTMTYRNIRDILDK
;
A
#
# COMPACT_ATOMS: atom_id res chain seq x y z
N MET A 1 5.43 17.68 -22.84
CA MET A 1 5.75 17.21 -21.48
C MET A 1 6.72 16.06 -21.62
N ALA A 2 7.66 15.91 -20.68
CA ALA A 2 8.54 14.75 -20.67
C ALA A 2 7.75 13.45 -20.47
N SER A 3 8.27 12.36 -21.01
CA SER A 3 7.85 11.01 -20.68
C SER A 3 8.42 10.61 -19.31
N ILE A 4 8.03 9.43 -18.84
CA ILE A 4 8.63 8.79 -17.67
C ILE A 4 10.12 8.51 -17.93
N PHE A 5 10.46 8.21 -19.18
CA PHE A 5 11.81 7.92 -19.65
C PHE A 5 12.24 8.92 -20.71
N PRO A 6 13.34 9.67 -20.53
CA PRO A 6 13.85 10.62 -21.51
C PRO A 6 14.05 10.02 -22.91
N GLU A 7 14.42 8.75 -22.98
CA GLU A 7 14.61 7.95 -24.19
C GLU A 7 13.35 7.93 -25.07
N CYS A 8 12.17 8.02 -24.44
CA CYS A 8 10.86 7.99 -25.10
C CYS A 8 10.26 9.38 -25.35
N ASP A 9 10.97 10.48 -25.02
CA ASP A 9 10.45 11.84 -25.12
C ASP A 9 10.03 12.22 -26.53
N GLN A 10 10.84 11.89 -27.54
CA GLN A 10 10.53 12.23 -28.93
C GLN A 10 9.28 11.50 -29.43
N LEU A 11 9.13 10.22 -29.07
CA LEU A 11 7.95 9.41 -29.41
C LEU A 11 6.71 9.96 -28.72
N LYS A 12 6.83 10.33 -27.44
CA LYS A 12 5.75 10.98 -26.68
C LYS A 12 5.31 12.29 -27.34
N GLN A 13 6.24 13.17 -27.69
CA GLN A 13 5.93 14.44 -28.32
C GLN A 13 5.19 14.26 -29.66
N ASN A 14 5.63 13.30 -30.47
CA ASN A 14 4.99 12.97 -31.75
C ASN A 14 3.57 12.43 -31.54
N TYR A 15 3.39 11.53 -30.58
CA TYR A 15 2.08 11.00 -30.20
C TYR A 15 1.15 12.08 -29.65
N ASP A 16 1.60 12.88 -28.67
CA ASP A 16 0.82 13.94 -28.02
C ASP A 16 0.33 14.98 -29.05
N LYS A 17 1.19 15.35 -30.00
CA LYS A 17 0.83 16.26 -31.10
C LYS A 17 -0.28 15.66 -31.97
N CYS A 18 -0.09 14.42 -32.43
CA CYS A 18 -1.10 13.71 -33.22
C CYS A 18 -2.43 13.59 -32.46
N PHE A 19 -2.36 13.16 -31.19
CA PHE A 19 -3.52 12.96 -30.33
C PHE A 19 -4.27 14.27 -30.10
N THR A 20 -3.59 15.37 -29.84
CA THR A 20 -4.23 16.68 -29.63
C THR A 20 -5.02 17.12 -30.86
N GLU A 21 -4.43 16.99 -32.06
CA GLU A 21 -5.10 17.31 -33.32
C GLU A 21 -6.29 16.37 -33.62
N PHE A 22 -6.11 15.07 -33.37
CA PHE A 22 -7.15 14.07 -33.55
C PHE A 22 -8.30 14.25 -32.56
N PHE A 23 -7.99 14.47 -31.28
CA PHE A 23 -8.97 14.58 -30.20
C PHE A 23 -9.89 15.78 -30.41
N GLN A 24 -9.35 16.93 -30.83
CA GLN A 24 -10.15 18.10 -31.20
C GLN A 24 -11.15 17.81 -32.33
N LYS A 25 -10.75 17.02 -33.34
CA LYS A 25 -11.64 16.58 -34.43
C LYS A 25 -12.65 15.53 -33.95
N PHE A 26 -12.23 14.65 -33.05
CA PHE A 26 -13.07 13.58 -32.50
C PHE A 26 -14.24 14.11 -31.68
N ILE A 27 -14.04 15.17 -30.88
CA ILE A 27 -15.10 15.80 -30.08
C ILE A 27 -16.02 16.71 -30.90
N ALA A 28 -15.70 16.98 -32.17
CA ALA A 28 -16.49 17.87 -33.01
C ALA A 28 -17.84 17.23 -33.39
N PRO A 29 -18.95 17.98 -33.36
CA PRO A 29 -20.30 17.43 -33.55
C PRO A 29 -20.56 16.85 -34.94
N ASN A 30 -19.73 17.19 -35.93
CA ASN A 30 -19.81 16.71 -37.30
C ASN A 30 -18.92 15.48 -37.59
N TYR A 31 -18.26 14.92 -36.57
CA TYR A 31 -17.35 13.80 -36.74
C TYR A 31 -18.09 12.45 -36.89
N ARG A 32 -17.78 11.69 -37.94
CA ARG A 32 -18.39 10.38 -38.21
C ARG A 32 -17.65 9.26 -37.47
N HIS A 33 -18.08 8.95 -36.26
CA HIS A 33 -17.47 7.92 -35.42
C HIS A 33 -17.55 6.48 -35.99
N LYS A 34 -18.52 6.19 -36.87
CA LYS A 34 -18.83 4.83 -37.33
C LYS A 34 -17.71 4.16 -38.17
N TYR A 35 -16.71 4.92 -38.62
CA TYR A 35 -15.57 4.46 -39.42
C TYR A 35 -14.24 5.09 -38.97
N ALA A 36 -14.18 5.60 -37.75
CA ALA A 36 -13.01 6.33 -37.27
C ALA A 36 -11.87 5.35 -36.94
N VAL A 37 -10.87 5.29 -37.81
CA VAL A 37 -9.58 4.66 -37.51
C VAL A 37 -8.75 5.68 -36.72
N ASN A 38 -8.17 5.28 -35.59
CA ASN A 38 -7.27 6.15 -34.83
C ASN A 38 -5.99 6.41 -35.65
N PRO A 39 -5.76 7.63 -36.15
CA PRO A 39 -4.59 7.93 -36.98
C PRO A 39 -3.29 7.90 -36.18
N CYS A 40 -3.38 7.99 -34.85
CA CYS A 40 -2.24 8.02 -33.93
C CYS A 40 -1.90 6.64 -33.36
N ASP A 41 -2.59 5.58 -33.78
CA ASP A 41 -2.44 4.24 -33.19
C ASP A 41 -1.02 3.69 -33.32
N ARG A 42 -0.39 3.85 -34.48
CA ARG A 42 1.01 3.43 -34.70
C ARG A 42 2.00 4.24 -33.86
N LEU A 43 1.75 5.53 -33.68
CA LEU A 43 2.60 6.40 -32.84
C LEU A 43 2.44 6.03 -31.37
N HIS A 44 1.22 5.74 -30.94
CA HIS A 44 0.92 5.26 -29.61
C HIS A 44 1.59 3.91 -29.34
N GLN A 45 1.53 2.97 -30.29
CA GLN A 45 2.18 1.67 -30.17
C GLN A 45 3.71 1.83 -30.04
N ALA A 46 4.35 2.61 -30.90
CA ALA A 46 5.79 2.84 -30.81
C ALA A 46 6.20 3.51 -29.48
N TYR A 47 5.40 4.48 -29.01
CA TYR A 47 5.63 5.11 -27.71
C TYR A 47 5.47 4.11 -26.55
N ARG A 48 4.40 3.30 -26.57
CA ARG A 48 4.15 2.24 -25.58
C ARG A 48 5.30 1.25 -25.53
N GLU A 49 5.74 0.73 -26.68
CA GLU A 49 6.82 -0.24 -26.77
C GLU A 49 8.13 0.31 -26.18
N CYS A 50 8.45 1.58 -26.43
CA CYS A 50 9.59 2.25 -25.80
C CYS A 50 9.47 2.28 -24.27
N VAL A 51 8.32 2.70 -23.74
CA VAL A 51 8.11 2.80 -22.28
C VAL A 51 8.14 1.40 -21.63
N GLU A 52 7.55 0.40 -22.26
CA GLU A 52 7.55 -0.98 -21.75
C GLU A 52 8.96 -1.57 -21.71
N GLN A 53 9.80 -1.32 -22.73
CA GLN A 53 11.20 -1.75 -22.74
C GLN A 53 12.01 -1.12 -21.60
N GLU A 54 11.85 0.17 -21.36
CA GLU A 54 12.55 0.85 -20.26
C GLU A 54 12.05 0.40 -18.88
N LEU A 55 10.74 0.14 -18.74
CA LEU A 55 10.18 -0.46 -17.52
C LEU A 55 10.77 -1.84 -17.23
N ASP A 56 10.88 -2.69 -18.24
CA ASP A 56 11.46 -4.03 -18.10
C ASP A 56 12.93 -4.00 -17.70
N GLN A 57 13.70 -3.03 -18.21
CA GLN A 57 15.11 -2.83 -17.82
C GLN A 57 15.24 -2.48 -16.33
N MET A 58 14.31 -1.67 -15.79
CA MET A 58 14.33 -1.30 -14.37
C MET A 58 13.64 -2.30 -13.46
N ARG A 59 12.86 -3.26 -13.98
CA ARG A 59 12.08 -4.21 -13.19
C ARG A 59 12.89 -4.90 -12.09
N ASN A 60 14.11 -5.33 -12.43
CA ASN A 60 14.96 -6.05 -11.49
C ASN A 60 15.49 -5.15 -10.35
N GLN A 61 15.50 -3.82 -10.51
CA GLN A 61 15.89 -2.89 -9.44
C GLN A 61 14.88 -2.89 -8.28
N PHE A 62 13.65 -3.33 -8.54
CA PHE A 62 12.56 -3.38 -7.55
C PHE A 62 12.17 -4.82 -7.17
N ALA A 63 13.00 -5.82 -7.50
CA ALA A 63 12.68 -7.23 -7.25
C ALA A 63 12.45 -7.55 -5.77
N ASP A 64 13.10 -6.82 -4.86
CA ASP A 64 12.97 -7.00 -3.41
C ASP A 64 11.76 -6.26 -2.81
N VAL A 65 11.08 -5.42 -3.59
CA VAL A 65 9.93 -4.64 -3.13
C VAL A 65 8.67 -5.50 -3.18
N LYS A 66 8.10 -5.77 -2.01
CA LYS A 66 6.83 -6.50 -1.87
C LYS A 66 5.67 -5.52 -1.77
N VAL A 67 4.70 -5.63 -2.68
CA VAL A 67 3.48 -4.82 -2.68
C VAL A 67 2.34 -5.62 -2.02
N PRO A 68 1.66 -5.08 -1.00
CA PRO A 68 0.50 -5.73 -0.40
C PRO A 68 -0.65 -5.90 -1.41
N LEU A 69 -1.27 -7.09 -1.45
CA LEU A 69 -2.39 -7.35 -2.37
C LEU A 69 -3.61 -6.48 -2.08
N GLU A 70 -3.85 -6.13 -0.81
CA GLU A 70 -4.92 -5.21 -0.39
C GLU A 70 -4.82 -3.83 -1.04
N LEU A 71 -3.61 -3.43 -1.49
CA LEU A 71 -3.42 -2.17 -2.20
C LEU A 71 -4.05 -2.19 -3.60
N LEU A 72 -4.18 -3.37 -4.22
CA LEU A 72 -4.80 -3.51 -5.54
C LEU A 72 -6.26 -3.05 -5.52
N ASP A 73 -7.01 -3.37 -4.45
CA ASP A 73 -8.39 -2.94 -4.29
C ASP A 73 -8.51 -1.40 -4.25
N VAL A 74 -7.52 -0.71 -3.67
CA VAL A 74 -7.45 0.74 -3.61
C VAL A 74 -7.18 1.33 -4.99
N LEU A 75 -6.27 0.71 -5.75
CA LEU A 75 -5.94 1.11 -7.12
C LEU A 75 -7.11 0.90 -8.08
N ASP A 76 -7.79 -0.24 -8.01
CA ASP A 76 -8.93 -0.57 -8.87
C ASP A 76 -10.12 0.37 -8.64
N GLN A 77 -10.25 0.90 -7.41
CA GLN A 77 -11.23 1.94 -7.08
C GLN A 77 -10.80 3.35 -7.50
N GLY A 78 -9.61 3.51 -8.09
CA GLY A 78 -9.04 4.80 -8.46
C GLY A 78 -8.68 5.69 -7.27
N LYS A 79 -8.49 5.11 -6.08
CA LYS A 79 -8.12 5.83 -4.86
C LYS A 79 -6.61 6.02 -4.77
N ASN A 80 -6.18 7.05 -4.04
CA ASN A 80 -4.77 7.31 -3.80
C ASN A 80 -4.15 6.21 -2.91
N PRO A 81 -3.10 5.49 -3.37
CA PRO A 81 -2.39 4.47 -2.58
C PRO A 81 -1.88 4.93 -1.21
N GLN A 82 -1.59 6.22 -1.06
CA GLN A 82 -1.14 6.80 0.22
C GLN A 82 -2.22 6.71 1.32
N LEU A 83 -3.49 6.60 0.94
CA LEU A 83 -4.58 6.38 1.90
C LEU A 83 -4.47 5.02 2.57
N TYR A 84 -4.09 3.98 1.82
CA TYR A 84 -3.82 2.65 2.40
C TYR A 84 -2.70 2.73 3.45
N THR A 85 -1.57 3.36 3.11
CA THR A 85 -0.45 3.54 4.03
C THR A 85 -0.90 4.24 5.31
N LYS A 86 -1.68 5.33 5.18
CA LYS A 86 -2.24 6.06 6.32
C LYS A 86 -3.13 5.16 7.18
N GLU A 87 -4.08 4.46 6.58
CA GLU A 87 -5.02 3.59 7.30
C GLU A 87 -4.31 2.44 8.02
N VAL A 88 -3.29 1.83 7.41
CA VAL A 88 -2.49 0.77 8.03
C VAL A 88 -1.72 1.31 9.24
N LEU A 89 -1.10 2.49 9.13
CA LEU A 89 -0.40 3.13 10.25
C LEU A 89 -1.35 3.46 11.39
N GLU A 90 -2.50 4.06 11.09
CA GLU A 90 -3.53 4.40 12.08
C GLU A 90 -4.08 3.15 12.78
N ARG A 91 -4.40 2.10 12.02
CA ARG A 91 -4.86 0.81 12.55
C ARG A 91 -3.79 0.16 13.44
N THR A 92 -2.53 0.19 13.01
CA THR A 92 -1.41 -0.37 13.78
C THR A 92 -1.22 0.38 15.10
N LEU A 93 -1.27 1.72 15.06
CA LEU A 93 -1.19 2.56 16.25
C LEU A 93 -2.34 2.27 17.22
N GLN A 94 -3.57 2.20 16.71
CA GLN A 94 -4.74 1.89 17.53
C GLN A 94 -4.62 0.50 18.15
N LYS A 95 -4.17 -0.50 17.37
CA LYS A 95 -4.01 -1.86 17.87
C LYS A 95 -2.91 -1.97 18.94
N ASN A 96 -1.81 -1.24 18.76
CA ASN A 96 -0.74 -1.17 19.76
C ASN A 96 -1.27 -0.60 21.09
N LYS A 97 -2.01 0.52 21.04
CA LYS A 97 -2.66 1.11 22.22
C LYS A 97 -3.63 0.13 22.89
N GLU A 98 -4.47 -0.55 22.11
CA GLU A 98 -5.42 -1.55 22.62
C GLU A 98 -4.69 -2.70 23.33
N VAL A 99 -3.65 -3.27 22.71
CA VAL A 99 -2.89 -4.40 23.26
C VAL A 99 -2.14 -3.98 24.53
N ASN A 100 -1.50 -2.80 24.54
CA ASN A 100 -0.87 -2.27 25.75
C ASN A 100 -1.88 -2.07 26.88
N GLY A 101 -3.07 -1.55 26.57
CA GLY A 101 -4.16 -1.44 27.54
C GLY A 101 -4.55 -2.79 28.14
N LYS A 102 -4.64 -3.85 27.31
CA LYS A 102 -4.90 -5.22 27.79
C LYS A 102 -3.78 -5.72 28.70
N VAL A 103 -2.52 -5.54 28.30
CA VAL A 103 -1.35 -5.93 29.11
C VAL A 103 -1.38 -5.26 30.49
N GLU A 104 -1.66 -3.96 30.55
CA GLU A 104 -1.76 -3.24 31.82
C GLU A 104 -2.94 -3.71 32.68
N THR A 105 -4.09 -4.02 32.07
CA THR A 105 -5.23 -4.62 32.79
C THR A 105 -4.87 -5.99 33.35
N TYR A 106 -4.20 -6.85 32.58
CA TYR A 106 -3.75 -8.17 33.05
C TYR A 106 -2.74 -8.06 34.19
N LYS A 107 -1.80 -7.11 34.12
CA LYS A 107 -0.85 -6.86 35.21
C LYS A 107 -1.57 -6.42 36.50
N LYS A 108 -2.53 -5.49 36.39
CA LYS A 108 -3.33 -5.03 37.54
C LYS A 108 -4.18 -6.16 38.13
N PHE A 109 -4.83 -6.96 37.27
CA PHE A 109 -5.61 -8.11 37.70
C PHE A 109 -4.74 -9.14 38.42
N HIS A 110 -3.58 -9.48 37.86
CA HIS A 110 -2.62 -10.39 38.49
C HIS A 110 -2.14 -9.87 39.86
N ALA A 111 -1.83 -8.57 39.97
CA ALA A 111 -1.45 -7.97 41.25
C ALA A 111 -2.57 -8.02 42.30
N ALA A 112 -3.82 -7.75 41.89
CA ALA A 112 -4.98 -7.85 42.77
C ALA A 112 -5.22 -9.30 43.21
N LEU A 113 -5.17 -10.25 42.28
CA LEU A 113 -5.34 -11.67 42.59
C LEU A 113 -4.28 -12.17 43.58
N LEU A 114 -3.01 -11.78 43.39
CA LEU A 114 -1.94 -12.13 44.32
C LEU A 114 -2.07 -11.48 45.70
N LYS A 115 -2.74 -10.32 45.79
CA LYS A 115 -3.03 -9.67 47.06
C LYS A 115 -4.08 -10.47 47.82
N GLU A 116 -5.22 -10.75 47.20
CA GLU A 116 -6.30 -11.52 47.82
C GLU A 116 -5.85 -12.94 48.18
N LEU A 117 -5.10 -13.61 47.30
CA LEU A 117 -4.54 -14.94 47.58
C LEU A 117 -3.56 -14.93 48.75
N GLY A 118 -2.77 -13.86 48.89
CA GLY A 118 -1.84 -13.71 50.01
C GLY A 118 -2.53 -13.47 51.35
N GLU A 119 -3.74 -12.92 51.34
CA GLU A 119 -4.56 -12.72 52.55
C GLU A 119 -5.26 -14.02 52.98
N GLU A 120 -5.83 -14.78 52.02
CA GLU A 120 -6.57 -16.02 52.31
C GLU A 120 -5.66 -17.24 52.48
N MET A 121 -4.58 -17.36 51.69
CA MET A 121 -3.68 -18.53 51.62
C MET A 121 -2.20 -18.12 51.54
N PRO A 122 -1.60 -17.68 52.65
CA PRO A 122 -0.26 -17.10 52.67
C PRO A 122 0.88 -18.08 52.33
N GLU A 123 0.82 -19.34 52.78
CA GLU A 123 1.88 -20.33 52.51
C GLU A 123 1.97 -20.72 51.02
N ASP A 124 0.82 -20.99 50.39
CA ASP A 124 0.76 -21.32 48.96
C ASP A 124 1.19 -20.14 48.09
N THR A 125 0.82 -18.92 48.49
CA THR A 125 1.23 -17.70 47.78
C THR A 125 2.74 -17.47 47.83
N MET A 126 3.40 -17.75 48.96
CA MET A 126 4.86 -17.68 49.07
C MET A 126 5.53 -18.72 48.16
N THR A 127 5.00 -19.94 48.13
CA THR A 127 5.51 -21.02 47.27
C THR A 127 5.41 -20.63 45.78
N TYR A 128 4.27 -20.09 45.35
CA TYR A 128 4.08 -19.59 43.98
C TYR A 128 5.10 -18.50 43.61
N ARG A 129 5.31 -17.50 44.47
CA ARG A 129 6.28 -16.41 44.20
C ARG A 129 7.70 -16.94 44.03
N ASN A 130 8.12 -17.85 44.89
CA ASN A 130 9.44 -18.47 44.83
C ASN A 130 9.65 -19.24 43.52
N ILE A 131 8.63 -19.98 43.06
CA ILE A 131 8.70 -20.71 41.78
C ILE A 131 8.76 -19.74 40.59
N ARG A 132 7.94 -18.69 40.59
CA ARG A 132 7.92 -17.69 39.51
C ARG A 132 9.25 -16.96 39.38
N ASP A 133 9.84 -16.52 40.48
CA ASP A 133 11.12 -15.79 40.47
C ASP A 133 12.31 -16.66 39.99
N ILE A 134 12.15 -17.99 39.97
CA ILE A 134 13.09 -18.93 39.35
C ILE A 134 12.84 -19.05 37.84
N LEU A 135 11.59 -18.99 37.38
CA LEU A 135 11.22 -19.10 35.97
C LEU A 135 11.49 -17.82 35.17
N ASP A 136 11.49 -16.66 35.83
CA ASP A 136 11.77 -15.35 35.21
C ASP A 136 13.29 -15.02 35.13
N LYS A 137 14.17 -15.92 35.59
CA LYS A 137 15.64 -15.84 35.46
C LYS A 137 16.15 -16.66 34.30
#